data_AF-A0A1C7IAR6-F1
#
_entry.id   AF-A0A1C7IAR6-F1
#
_cell.length_a   1.000
_cell.length_b   1.000
_cell.length_c   1.000
_cell.angle_alpha   90.00
_cell.angle_beta   90.00
_cell.angle_gamma   90.00
#
_symmetry.space_group_name_H-M   'P 1'
#
loop_
_entity.id
_entity.type
_entity.pdbx_description
1 polymer ?
#
loop_
_entity_poly.entity_id
_entity_poly.type
_entity_poly.pdbx_seq_one_letter_code
_entity_poly.pdbx_strand_id
1 'polypeptide(L)'
;MQGKTDIPLHMPVSKQVLTAVADYILHGRPETSDCHVFVRHIAPYNYFHDGVSIACIFRKYLKKAGIEHVTGDGKTLHGIRRGLGTGTLNRQLIGINEAIQDNNKVGISGVRGRLIN
;
A
#
# COMPACT_ATOMS: atom_id res chain seq x y z
N MET A 1 -1.97 18.21 6.93
CA MET A 1 -2.54 18.75 5.68
C MET A 1 -1.75 18.24 4.49
N GLN A 2 -2.41 18.03 3.35
CA GLN A 2 -1.73 17.65 2.12
C GLN A 2 -1.05 18.88 1.51
N GLY A 3 0.29 18.85 1.42
CA GLY A 3 1.10 20.03 1.08
C GLY A 3 1.00 20.60 -0.35
N LYS A 4 0.02 20.16 -1.16
CA LYS A 4 -0.20 20.75 -2.51
C LYS A 4 -1.56 21.41 -2.69
N THR A 5 -2.60 20.96 -1.98
CA THR A 5 -3.96 21.46 -2.19
C THR A 5 -4.72 21.71 -0.90
N ASP A 6 -4.10 21.55 0.27
CA ASP A 6 -4.67 21.73 1.62
C ASP A 6 -5.96 20.93 1.92
N ILE A 7 -6.47 20.21 0.93
CA ILE A 7 -7.62 19.31 1.01
C ILE A 7 -7.18 18.01 1.69
N PRO A 8 -7.94 17.52 2.67
CA PRO A 8 -7.75 16.19 3.22
C PRO A 8 -7.84 15.12 2.13
N LEU A 9 -6.74 14.41 1.88
CA LEU A 9 -6.72 13.28 0.97
C LEU A 9 -7.17 12.02 1.71
N HIS A 10 -8.34 11.50 1.35
CA HIS A 10 -8.84 10.22 1.85
C HIS A 10 -8.37 9.10 0.93
N MET A 11 -7.50 8.23 1.44
CA MET A 11 -7.05 7.03 0.72
C MET A 11 -7.70 5.79 1.35
N PRO A 12 -8.22 4.84 0.55
CA PRO A 12 -8.62 3.55 1.08
C PRO A 12 -7.37 2.81 1.60
N VAL A 13 -7.36 2.50 2.90
CA VAL A 13 -6.28 1.77 3.56
C VAL A 13 -6.78 0.36 3.88
N SER A 14 -5.94 -0.66 3.66
CA SER A 14 -6.34 -2.03 3.97
C SER A 14 -6.47 -2.26 5.48
N LYS A 15 -7.36 -3.18 5.87
CA LYS A 15 -7.54 -3.57 7.28
C LYS A 15 -6.24 -4.03 7.95
N GLN A 16 -5.37 -4.71 7.21
CA GLN A 16 -4.08 -5.16 7.71
C GLN A 16 -3.17 -3.98 8.10
N VAL A 17 -3.12 -2.93 7.27
CA VAL A 17 -2.34 -1.73 7.57
C VAL A 17 -2.92 -1.01 8.78
N LEU A 18 -4.25 -0.86 8.87
CA LEU A 18 -4.90 -0.26 10.04
C LEU A 18 -4.60 -1.02 11.33
N THR A 19 -4.62 -2.36 11.27
CA THR A 19 -4.30 -3.21 12.42
C THR A 19 -2.85 -3.02 12.87
N ALA A 20 -1.90 -3.00 11.93
CA ALA A 20 -0.49 -2.77 12.25
C ALA A 20 -0.24 -1.37 12.84
N VAL A 21 -0.93 -0.34 12.35
CA VAL A 21 -0.83 1.02 12.91
C VAL A 21 -1.44 1.08 14.31
N ALA A 22 -2.58 0.42 14.54
CA ALA A 22 -3.19 0.34 15.86
C ALA A 22 -2.28 -0.37 16.87
N ASP A 23 -1.69 -1.50 16.49
CA ASP A 23 -0.73 -2.23 17.31
C ASP A 23 0.50 -1.38 17.65
N TYR A 24 1.02 -0.64 16.66
CA TYR A 24 2.09 0.32 16.90
C TYR A 24 1.67 1.41 17.90
N ILE A 25 0.49 2.01 17.78
CA ILE A 25 0.04 3.06 18.70
C ILE A 25 -0.15 2.53 20.12
N LEU A 26 -0.70 1.32 20.27
CA LEU A 26 -1.05 0.74 21.57
C LEU A 26 0.15 0.13 22.30
N HIS A 27 1.07 -0.50 21.57
CA HIS A 27 2.13 -1.33 22.18
C HIS A 27 3.54 -0.94 21.73
N GLY A 28 3.69 -0.29 20.58
CA GLY A 28 4.99 0.04 20.01
C GLY A 28 5.47 1.46 20.31
N ARG A 29 4.57 2.43 20.35
CA ARG A 29 4.90 3.86 20.38
C ARG A 29 5.45 4.24 21.76
N PRO A 30 6.65 4.81 21.86
CA PRO A 30 7.16 5.33 23.12
C PRO A 30 6.32 6.52 23.60
N GLU A 31 6.22 6.68 24.92
CA GLU A 31 5.55 7.84 25.51
C GLU A 31 6.32 9.12 25.19
N THR A 32 5.63 10.06 24.54
CA THR A 32 6.20 11.35 24.13
C THR A 32 5.08 12.36 23.92
N SER A 33 5.38 13.63 24.18
CA SER A 33 4.49 14.77 23.92
C SER A 33 4.43 15.15 22.44
N ASP A 34 5.26 14.55 21.59
CA ASP A 34 5.25 14.79 20.14
C ASP A 34 3.90 14.33 19.55
N CYS A 35 3.29 15.15 18.69
CA CYS A 35 1.98 14.89 18.08
C CYS A 35 2.04 14.01 16.82
N HIS A 36 3.24 13.68 16.33
CA HIS A 36 3.39 12.82 15.17
C HIS A 36 3.03 11.36 15.51
N VAL A 37 2.38 10.69 14.56
CA VAL A 37 2.02 9.27 14.69
C VAL A 37 3.27 8.44 14.88
N PHE A 38 4.24 8.54 13.96
CA PHE A 38 5.50 7.81 13.99
C PHE A 38 6.61 8.65 14.63
N VAL A 39 7.23 8.09 15.67
CA VAL A 39 8.33 8.70 16.42
C VAL A 39 9.53 7.77 16.52
N ARG A 40 10.69 8.33 16.78
CA ARG A 40 11.93 7.58 17.02
C ARG A 40 11.84 6.82 18.34
N HIS A 41 12.43 5.63 18.38
CA HIS A 41 12.56 4.82 19.60
C HIS A 41 13.90 5.03 20.33
N ILE A 42 14.73 5.95 19.84
CA ILE A 42 15.99 6.34 20.46
C ILE A 42 15.84 7.81 20.83
N ALA A 43 16.22 8.18 22.05
CA ALA A 43 16.14 9.56 22.51
C ALA A 43 16.91 10.51 21.56
N PRO A 44 16.37 11.71 21.28
CA PRO A 44 15.06 12.22 21.71
C PRO A 44 13.89 11.53 20.97
N TYR A 45 12.81 11.21 21.70
CA TYR A 45 11.61 10.54 21.16
C TYR A 45 10.72 11.50 20.36
N ASN A 46 11.24 11.96 19.22
CA ASN A 46 10.57 12.91 18.33
C ASN A 46 10.33 12.32 16.94
N TYR A 47 9.75 13.12 16.05
CA TYR A 47 9.53 12.78 14.66
C TYR A 47 10.82 12.44 13.87
N PHE A 48 10.65 11.74 12.74
CA PHE A 48 11.74 11.50 11.80
C PHE A 48 12.06 12.78 11.01
N HIS A 49 13.32 13.19 11.01
CA HIS A 49 13.76 14.46 10.43
C HIS A 49 13.55 14.49 8.91
N ASP A 50 13.80 13.36 8.24
CA ASP A 50 13.72 13.23 6.80
C ASP A 50 13.41 11.80 6.37
N GLY A 51 13.17 11.64 5.06
CA GLY A 51 13.02 10.33 4.44
C GLY A 51 14.30 9.48 4.43
N VAL A 52 15.48 10.10 4.60
CA VAL A 52 16.76 9.39 4.65
C VAL A 52 16.85 8.53 5.91
N SER A 53 16.44 9.06 7.05
CA SER A 53 16.36 8.36 8.33
C SER A 53 15.51 7.08 8.21
N ILE A 54 14.35 7.19 7.56
CA ILE A 54 13.44 6.06 7.32
C ILE A 54 14.07 5.06 6.33
N ALA A 55 14.73 5.55 5.28
CA ALA A 55 15.42 4.69 4.32
C ALA A 55 16.57 3.90 4.98
N CYS A 56 17.30 4.49 5.93
CA CYS A 56 18.34 3.80 6.70
C CYS A 56 17.74 2.69 7.59
N ILE A 57 16.62 2.95 8.26
CA ILE A 57 15.89 1.94 9.03
C ILE A 57 15.44 0.80 8.12
N PHE A 58 14.88 1.13 6.96
CA PHE A 58 14.45 0.15 5.98
C PHE A 58 15.61 -0.75 5.51
N ARG A 59 16.77 -0.18 5.16
CA ARG A 59 17.96 -0.96 4.78
C ARG A 59 18.46 -1.87 5.91
N LYS A 60 18.40 -1.41 7.16
CA LYS A 60 18.75 -2.23 8.33
C LYS A 60 17.84 -3.47 8.41
N TYR A 61 16.54 -3.30 8.16
CA TYR A 61 15.60 -4.43 8.15
C TYR A 61 15.74 -5.34 6.93
N LEU A 62 16.05 -4.79 5.74
CA LEU A 62 16.41 -5.62 4.57
C LEU A 62 17.58 -6.54 4.88
N LYS A 63 18.66 -5.99 5.45
CA LYS A 63 19.84 -6.77 5.87
C LYS A 63 19.48 -7.85 6.90
N LYS A 64 18.64 -7.52 7.89
CA LYS A 64 18.15 -8.48 8.89
C LYS A 64 17.30 -9.59 8.28
N ALA A 65 16.57 -9.30 7.21
CA ALA A 65 15.76 -10.26 6.47
C ALA A 65 16.57 -11.09 5.46
N GLY A 66 17.90 -10.89 5.38
CA GLY A 66 18.75 -11.57 4.39
C GLY A 66 18.56 -11.07 2.95
N ILE A 67 17.93 -9.90 2.78
CA ILE A 67 17.69 -9.32 1.45
C ILE A 67 18.85 -8.39 1.10
N GLU A 68 19.60 -8.76 0.07
CA GLU A 68 20.67 -7.91 -0.46
C GLU A 68 20.11 -6.68 -1.17
N HIS A 69 20.66 -5.52 -0.80
CA HIS A 69 20.36 -4.24 -1.41
C HIS A 69 21.58 -3.73 -2.17
N VAL A 70 21.42 -3.54 -3.49
CA VAL A 70 22.45 -3.01 -4.38
C VAL A 70 21.93 -1.72 -5.04
N THR A 71 22.81 -0.76 -5.28
CA THR A 71 22.44 0.49 -5.97
C THR A 71 21.77 0.18 -7.31
N GLY A 72 20.58 0.72 -7.52
CA GLY A 72 19.80 0.54 -8.75
C GLY A 72 18.86 -0.67 -8.78
N ASP A 73 18.85 -1.50 -7.73
CA ASP A 73 18.03 -2.73 -7.69
C ASP A 73 16.51 -2.50 -7.46
N GLY A 74 16.11 -1.27 -7.21
CA GLY A 74 14.72 -0.91 -6.92
C GLY A 74 14.20 -1.36 -5.55
N LYS A 75 15.00 -2.00 -4.69
CA LYS A 75 14.61 -2.42 -3.33
C LYS A 75 14.68 -1.25 -2.35
N THR A 76 13.88 -0.23 -2.62
CA THR A 76 13.78 1.00 -1.82
C THR A 76 12.32 1.28 -1.48
N LEU A 77 12.07 2.17 -0.52
CA LEU A 77 10.71 2.65 -0.22
C LEU A 77 10.04 3.28 -1.45
N HIS A 78 10.81 3.97 -2.30
CA HIS A 78 10.31 4.47 -3.58
C HIS A 78 9.95 3.34 -4.54
N GLY A 79 10.76 2.28 -4.60
CA GLY A 79 10.46 1.08 -5.37
C GLY A 79 9.20 0.36 -4.90
N ILE A 80 9.01 0.22 -3.58
CA ILE A 80 7.77 -0.30 -2.98
C ILE A 80 6.58 0.54 -3.45
N ARG A 81 6.65 1.88 -3.32
CA ARG A 81 5.58 2.78 -3.74
C ARG A 81 5.22 2.60 -5.23
N ARG A 82 6.22 2.49 -6.11
CA ARG A 82 5.99 2.23 -7.54
C ARG A 82 5.31 0.87 -7.76
N GLY A 83 5.83 -0.18 -7.12
CA GLY A 83 5.27 -1.53 -7.22
C GLY A 83 3.83 -1.62 -6.72
N LEU A 84 3.49 -0.94 -5.62
CA LEU A 84 2.12 -0.87 -5.11
C LEU A 84 1.18 -0.16 -6.09
N GLY A 85 1.62 0.94 -6.72
CA GLY A 85 0.84 1.65 -7.73
C GLY A 85 0.52 0.75 -8.93
N THR A 86 1.54 0.10 -9.50
CA THR A 86 1.38 -0.84 -10.62
C THR A 86 0.52 -2.04 -10.24
N GLY A 87 0.74 -2.63 -9.06
CA GLY A 87 -0.04 -3.77 -8.59
C GLY A 87 -1.51 -3.44 -8.34
N THR A 88 -1.80 -2.24 -7.83
CA THR A 88 -3.18 -1.78 -7.64
C THR A 88 -3.88 -1.59 -8.99
N LEU A 89 -3.20 -0.99 -9.97
CA LEU A 89 -3.74 -0.83 -11.32
C LEU A 89 -4.01 -2.19 -11.99
N ASN A 90 -3.05 -3.13 -11.91
CA ASN A 90 -3.22 -4.47 -12.47
C ASN A 90 -4.40 -5.21 -11.83
N ARG A 91 -4.57 -5.10 -10.51
CA ARG A 91 -5.70 -5.73 -9.80
C ARG A 91 -7.05 -5.14 -10.22
N GLN A 92 -7.11 -3.82 -10.44
CA GLN A 92 -8.33 -3.17 -10.94
C GLN A 92 -8.67 -3.62 -12.36
N LEU A 93 -7.69 -3.74 -13.25
CA LEU A 93 -7.89 -4.23 -14.62
C LEU A 93 -8.40 -5.68 -14.65
N ILE A 94 -7.84 -6.56 -13.80
CA ILE A 94 -8.32 -7.94 -13.68
C ILE A 94 -9.77 -7.98 -13.17
N GLY A 95 -10.10 -7.21 -12.13
CA GLY A 95 -11.47 -7.15 -11.60
C GLY A 95 -12.50 -6.63 -12.61
N ILE A 96 -12.12 -5.67 -13.46
CA ILE A 96 -12.97 -5.19 -14.56
C ILE A 96 -13.17 -6.31 -15.59
N ASN A 97 -12.11 -7.02 -15.96
CA ASN A 97 -12.20 -8.13 -16.92
C ASN A 97 -13.07 -9.28 -16.40
N GLU A 98 -12.92 -9.66 -15.13
CA GLU A 98 -13.77 -10.68 -14.48
C GLU A 98 -15.24 -10.25 -14.47
N ALA A 99 -15.52 -9.00 -14.09
CA ALA A 99 -16.88 -8.46 -14.12
C ALA A 99 -17.48 -8.41 -15.54
N ILE A 100 -16.68 -8.16 -16.59
CA ILE A 100 -17.12 -8.22 -17.99
C ILE A 100 -17.43 -9.66 -18.41
N GLN A 101 -16.61 -10.64 -18.03
CA GLN A 101 -16.85 -12.05 -18.34
C GLN A 101 -18.11 -12.58 -17.65
N ASP A 102 -18.38 -12.17 -16.42
CA ASP A 102 -19.58 -12.59 -15.71
C ASP A 102 -20.84 -11.93 -16.27
N ASN A 103 -20.78 -10.68 -16.73
CA ASN A 103 -21.89 -10.06 -17.47
C ASN A 103 -22.16 -10.72 -18.83
N ASN A 104 -21.12 -11.19 -19.53
CA ASN A 104 -21.28 -11.85 -20.83
C ASN A 104 -21.82 -13.30 -20.72
N LYS A 105 -21.72 -13.93 -19.53
CA LYS A 105 -22.34 -15.24 -19.26
C LYS A 105 -23.87 -15.17 -19.10
N VAL A 106 -24.43 -14.01 -18.76
CA VAL A 106 -25.89 -13.83 -18.62
C VAL A 106 -26.57 -13.55 -19.98
N GLY A 107 -25.80 -13.24 -21.03
CA GLY A 107 -26.31 -12.81 -22.34
C GLY A 107 -26.51 -13.88 -23.41
N ILE A 108 -26.14 -15.15 -23.20
CA ILE A 108 -26.18 -16.17 -24.27
C ILE A 108 -26.71 -17.52 -23.76
N SER A 109 -27.98 -17.59 -23.38
CA SER A 109 -28.72 -18.86 -23.36
C SER A 109 -30.20 -18.66 -23.67
N GLY A 110 -30.53 -18.21 -24.89
CA GLY A 110 -31.93 -17.84 -25.15
C GLY A 110 -32.39 -17.66 -26.59
N VAL A 111 -31.74 -18.19 -27.62
CA VAL A 111 -32.38 -18.31 -28.94
C VAL A 111 -31.97 -19.63 -29.60
N ARG A 112 -32.66 -20.72 -29.24
CA ARG A 112 -32.68 -21.93 -30.07
C ARG A 112 -33.40 -21.58 -31.36
N GLY A 113 -32.66 -21.58 -32.47
CA GLY A 113 -33.22 -21.51 -33.81
C GLY A 113 -34.32 -22.54 -33.99
N ARG A 114 -35.51 -22.07 -34.37
CA ARG A 114 -36.57 -22.90 -34.89
C ARG A 114 -36.48 -22.80 -36.41
N LEU A 115 -35.82 -23.78 -37.03
CA LEU A 115 -36.01 -24.06 -38.45
C LEU A 115 -37.49 -24.40 -38.63
N ILE A 116 -38.19 -23.62 -39.45
CA ILE A 116 -39.46 -24.01 -40.04
C ILE A 116 -39.21 -24.19 -41.53
N ASN A 117 -39.61 -25.37 -42.02
CA ASN A 117 -39.74 -25.71 -43.44
C ASN A 117 -40.69 -24.75 -44.15
#